data_AF-A0A090TN27-F1
#
_entry.id   AF-A0A090TN27-F1
#
_cell.length_a   1.000
_cell.length_b   1.000
_cell.length_c   1.000
_cell.angle_alpha   90.00
_cell.angle_beta   90.00
_cell.angle_gamma   90.00
#
_symmetry.space_group_name_H-M   'P 1'
#
loop_
_entity.id
_entity.type
_entity.pdbx_description
1 polymer ?
#
loop_
_entity_poly.entity_id
_entity_poly.type
_entity_poly.pdbx_seq_one_letter_code
_entity_poly.pdbx_strand_id
1 'polypeptide(L)'
;MAIIHTNGTELEPIKVRPPLNRKFMTAMAVLFLVATHFFWPNPGGTGLALSFNNTAWIAFAFALGIGLYQLGTNQVLKYSKLTIGLGLACLLMSAPLLYSHPNIEAVLPRLIGLWSGFLLFVLLQQFQFTNKQKQRLLWLVVLAACIQALFGYIQYFLLSTNNPLGYDVVSNRPYGIFQQPNVMASFLATGFVLSGYLLARQKHKYNWHISDVSILYLMPVIVLPLIVVLASRTGWIGATTGFVLLVPYLYRHSTRKRFRGWTLAALLGWR
;
A
#
# COMPACT_ATOMS: atom_id res chain seq x y z
N MET A 1 6.74 -1.44 -56.20
CA MET A 1 6.69 -1.28 -54.72
C MET A 1 6.47 -2.67 -54.15
N ALA A 2 7.50 -3.32 -53.62
CA ALA A 2 7.42 -4.70 -53.14
C ALA A 2 6.80 -4.72 -51.73
N ILE A 3 5.68 -5.43 -51.57
CA ILE A 3 5.04 -5.64 -50.28
C ILE A 3 5.78 -6.81 -49.61
N ILE A 4 6.62 -6.50 -48.63
CA ILE A 4 7.35 -7.52 -47.88
C ILE A 4 6.36 -8.19 -46.91
N HIS A 5 6.04 -9.46 -47.15
CA HIS A 5 5.25 -10.28 -46.23
C HIS A 5 6.17 -10.77 -45.11
N THR A 6 6.11 -10.13 -43.94
CA THR A 6 6.95 -10.44 -42.78
C THR A 6 6.34 -11.48 -41.82
N ASN A 7 5.15 -12.03 -42.13
CA ASN A 7 4.46 -12.98 -41.25
C ASN A 7 5.24 -14.31 -41.19
N GLY A 8 5.56 -14.77 -39.97
CA GLY A 8 6.30 -16.02 -39.74
C GLY A 8 7.82 -15.92 -39.84
N THR A 9 8.39 -14.71 -39.93
CA THR A 9 9.85 -14.48 -39.90
C THR A 9 10.28 -13.79 -38.61
N GLU A 10 11.58 -13.79 -38.29
CA GLU A 10 12.14 -13.04 -37.14
C GLU A 10 11.90 -11.51 -37.23
N LEU A 11 11.48 -11.03 -38.39
CA LEU A 11 11.14 -9.63 -38.66
C LEU A 11 9.64 -9.34 -38.46
N GLU A 12 8.83 -10.33 -38.04
CA GLU A 12 7.43 -10.09 -37.70
C GLU A 12 7.37 -9.15 -36.48
N PRO A 13 6.72 -7.97 -36.58
CA PRO A 13 6.62 -7.08 -35.45
C PRO A 13 5.85 -7.79 -34.33
N ILE A 14 6.52 -8.02 -33.19
CA ILE A 14 5.91 -8.65 -32.02
C ILE A 14 4.63 -7.90 -31.69
N LYS A 15 3.49 -8.55 -31.91
CA LYS A 15 2.18 -7.96 -31.69
C LYS A 15 2.00 -7.70 -30.20
N VAL A 16 2.25 -6.46 -29.78
CA VAL A 16 2.12 -6.04 -28.38
C VAL A 16 0.68 -6.28 -27.94
N ARG A 17 0.46 -7.32 -27.14
CA ARG A 17 -0.87 -7.61 -26.59
C ARG A 17 -1.27 -6.50 -25.61
N PRO A 18 -2.55 -6.10 -25.59
CA PRO A 18 -3.01 -5.07 -24.68
C PRO A 18 -2.73 -5.50 -23.23
N PRO A 19 -2.20 -4.60 -22.39
CA PRO A 19 -1.77 -4.99 -21.06
C PRO A 19 -2.95 -5.43 -20.20
N LEU A 20 -2.76 -6.42 -19.34
CA LEU A 20 -3.76 -7.03 -18.45
C LEU A 20 -4.15 -6.12 -17.28
N ASN A 21 -4.14 -4.79 -17.50
CA ASN A 21 -4.39 -3.73 -16.52
C ASN A 21 -5.66 -4.00 -15.70
N ARG A 22 -6.76 -4.40 -16.34
CA ARG A 22 -8.04 -4.66 -15.64
C ARG A 22 -7.91 -5.81 -14.65
N LYS A 23 -7.33 -6.94 -15.09
CA LYS A 23 -7.15 -8.13 -14.24
C LYS A 23 -6.22 -7.83 -13.07
N PHE A 24 -5.11 -7.15 -13.34
CA PHE A 24 -4.16 -6.74 -12.31
C PHE A 24 -4.80 -5.79 -11.29
N MET A 25 -5.58 -4.79 -11.74
CA MET A 25 -6.31 -3.91 -10.83
C MET A 25 -7.35 -4.65 -9.98
N THR A 26 -8.06 -5.62 -10.55
CA THR A 26 -9.00 -6.44 -9.78
C THR A 26 -8.25 -7.25 -8.71
N ALA A 27 -7.12 -7.87 -9.05
CA ALA A 27 -6.29 -8.58 -8.08
C ALA A 27 -5.79 -7.65 -6.95
N MET A 28 -5.37 -6.43 -7.29
CA MET A 28 -5.02 -5.42 -6.28
C MET A 28 -6.20 -4.98 -5.42
N ALA A 29 -7.39 -4.85 -6.00
CA ALA A 29 -8.60 -4.52 -5.24
C ALA A 29 -8.96 -5.63 -4.26
N VAL A 30 -8.90 -6.89 -4.68
CA VAL A 30 -9.13 -8.06 -3.81
C VAL A 30 -8.08 -8.10 -2.69
N LEU A 31 -6.80 -7.87 -3.01
CA LEU A 31 -5.74 -7.81 -2.01
C LEU A 31 -6.03 -6.75 -0.94
N PHE A 32 -6.20 -5.50 -1.37
CA PHE A 32 -6.31 -4.35 -0.46
C PHE A 32 -7.66 -4.21 0.22
N LEU A 33 -8.76 -4.69 -0.34
CA LEU A 33 -10.11 -4.46 0.22
C LEU A 33 -10.75 -5.70 0.85
N VAL A 34 -10.19 -6.89 0.61
CA VAL A 34 -10.77 -8.15 1.08
C VAL A 34 -9.72 -8.98 1.82
N ALA A 35 -8.65 -9.38 1.11
CA ALA A 35 -7.72 -10.38 1.63
C ALA A 35 -6.94 -9.90 2.86
N THR A 36 -6.56 -8.62 2.88
CA THR A 36 -5.86 -7.99 4.01
C THR A 36 -6.73 -7.79 5.25
N HIS A 37 -8.05 -7.95 5.16
CA HIS A 37 -8.97 -7.70 6.29
C HIS A 37 -9.50 -8.97 6.94
N PHE A 38 -9.06 -10.14 6.48
CA PHE A 38 -9.49 -11.41 7.04
C PHE A 38 -8.65 -11.77 8.27
N PHE A 39 -9.31 -11.95 9.41
CA PHE A 39 -8.68 -12.42 10.63
C PHE A 39 -8.69 -13.95 10.73
N TRP A 40 -7.55 -14.52 11.07
CA TRP A 40 -7.43 -15.93 11.39
C TRP A 40 -6.65 -16.10 12.71
N PRO A 41 -7.19 -16.84 13.71
CA PRO A 41 -6.48 -17.11 14.95
C PRO A 41 -5.13 -17.78 14.67
N ASN A 42 -4.05 -17.25 15.23
CA ASN A 42 -2.71 -17.74 14.96
C ASN A 42 -1.97 -18.14 16.24
N PRO A 43 -1.03 -19.11 16.15
CA PRO A 43 -0.28 -19.59 17.31
C PRO A 43 0.82 -18.63 17.78
N GLY A 44 0.83 -17.37 17.31
CA GLY A 44 1.96 -16.43 17.44
C GLY A 44 3.06 -16.65 16.41
N GLY A 45 4.11 -15.82 16.42
CA GLY A 45 5.26 -15.91 15.49
C GLY A 45 5.47 -14.67 14.61
N THR A 46 6.17 -14.81 13.49
CA THR A 46 6.43 -13.71 12.54
C THR A 46 6.21 -14.14 11.08
N GLY A 47 5.92 -13.18 10.18
CA GLY A 47 5.79 -13.44 8.75
C GLY A 47 4.64 -14.39 8.39
N LEU A 48 4.91 -15.43 7.60
CA LEU A 48 3.92 -16.44 7.17
C LEU A 48 3.41 -17.35 8.31
N ALA A 49 4.10 -17.37 9.45
CA ALA A 49 3.60 -18.07 10.64
C ALA A 49 2.37 -17.35 11.24
N LEU A 50 2.22 -16.05 10.96
CA LEU A 50 1.03 -15.31 11.34
C LEU A 50 -0.07 -15.57 10.30
N SER A 51 -1.05 -16.40 10.66
CA SER A 51 -2.10 -16.88 9.76
C SER A 51 -2.88 -15.77 9.01
N PHE A 52 -3.00 -14.56 9.57
CA PHE A 52 -3.63 -13.43 8.88
C PHE A 52 -2.83 -12.93 7.66
N ASN A 53 -1.51 -13.15 7.62
CA ASN A 53 -0.70 -12.80 6.45
C ASN A 53 -0.98 -13.75 5.27
N ASN A 54 -1.41 -14.99 5.53
CA ASN A 54 -1.54 -16.01 4.49
C ASN A 54 -2.62 -15.64 3.45
N THR A 55 -3.74 -15.08 3.88
CA THR A 55 -4.80 -14.60 2.97
C THR A 55 -4.28 -13.50 2.06
N ALA A 56 -3.54 -12.54 2.63
CA ALA A 56 -2.90 -11.47 1.87
C ALA A 56 -1.85 -12.03 0.88
N TRP A 57 -1.01 -12.98 1.30
CA TRP A 57 -0.02 -13.63 0.44
C TRP A 57 -0.64 -14.43 -0.70
N ILE A 58 -1.78 -15.11 -0.48
CA ILE A 58 -2.52 -15.80 -1.54
C ILE A 58 -3.01 -14.80 -2.59
N ALA A 59 -3.72 -13.74 -2.16
CA ALA A 59 -4.20 -12.72 -3.09
C ALA A 59 -3.05 -11.99 -3.80
N PHE A 60 -1.94 -11.78 -3.09
CA PHE A 60 -0.73 -11.18 -3.62
C PHE A 60 -0.05 -12.06 -4.67
N ALA A 61 -0.01 -13.38 -4.48
CA ALA A 61 0.52 -14.33 -5.45
C ALA A 61 -0.25 -14.28 -6.78
N PHE A 62 -1.57 -14.12 -6.76
CA PHE A 62 -2.35 -13.90 -7.99
C PHE A 62 -1.93 -12.61 -8.71
N ALA A 63 -1.71 -11.52 -7.98
CA ALA A 63 -1.25 -10.27 -8.58
C ALA A 63 0.15 -10.38 -9.19
N LEU A 64 1.07 -11.04 -8.50
CA LEU A 64 2.41 -11.35 -9.01
C LEU A 64 2.32 -12.25 -10.25
N GLY A 65 1.50 -13.29 -10.23
CA GLY A 65 1.28 -14.19 -11.36
C GLY A 65 0.78 -13.46 -12.61
N ILE A 66 -0.20 -12.55 -12.46
CA ILE A 66 -0.68 -11.72 -13.58
C ILE A 66 0.44 -10.80 -14.10
N GLY A 67 1.25 -10.21 -13.21
CA GLY A 67 2.38 -9.37 -13.59
C GLY A 67 3.48 -10.15 -14.31
N LEU A 68 3.86 -11.32 -13.81
CA LEU A 68 4.85 -12.21 -14.43
C LEU A 68 4.37 -12.72 -15.79
N TYR A 69 3.09 -13.07 -15.91
CA TYR A 69 2.49 -13.45 -17.19
C TYR A 69 2.55 -12.30 -18.20
N GLN A 70 2.27 -11.06 -17.77
CA GLN A 70 2.40 -9.88 -18.60
C GLN A 70 3.85 -9.64 -19.04
N LEU A 71 4.81 -9.78 -18.12
CA LEU A 71 6.24 -9.64 -18.41
C LEU A 71 6.70 -10.70 -19.40
N GLY A 72 6.36 -11.98 -19.18
CA GLY A 72 6.71 -13.08 -20.08
C GLY A 72 6.05 -12.97 -21.46
N THR A 73 4.83 -12.43 -21.54
CA THR A 73 4.14 -12.21 -22.82
C THR A 73 4.77 -11.07 -23.63
N ASN A 74 5.18 -10.00 -22.96
CA ASN A 74 5.75 -8.83 -23.64
C ASN A 74 7.25 -8.98 -23.93
N GLN A 75 7.96 -9.84 -23.21
CA GLN A 75 9.40 -10.10 -23.32
C GLN A 75 10.28 -8.84 -23.22
N VAL A 76 9.76 -7.77 -22.63
CA VAL A 76 10.46 -6.49 -22.46
C VAL A 76 10.37 -6.08 -21.00
N LEU A 77 11.53 -5.90 -20.37
CA LEU A 77 11.64 -5.41 -19.00
C LEU A 77 11.75 -3.88 -18.99
N LYS A 78 10.71 -3.21 -18.50
CA LYS A 78 10.71 -1.77 -18.26
C LYS A 78 11.24 -1.48 -16.86
N TYR A 79 12.22 -0.60 -16.74
CA TYR A 79 12.77 -0.18 -15.45
C TYR A 79 13.04 1.32 -15.43
N SER A 80 13.22 1.87 -14.24
CA SER A 80 13.54 3.28 -13.99
C SER A 80 14.82 3.39 -13.17
N LYS A 81 15.39 4.60 -13.08
CA LYS A 81 16.53 4.86 -12.18
C LYS A 81 16.21 4.49 -10.72
N LEU A 82 14.94 4.66 -10.32
CA LEU A 82 14.46 4.23 -9.00
C LEU A 82 14.52 2.70 -8.83
N THR A 83 14.23 1.92 -9.87
CA THR A 83 14.37 0.45 -9.84
C THR A 83 15.78 0.02 -9.53
N ILE A 84 16.78 0.68 -10.14
CA ILE A 84 18.19 0.37 -9.88
C ILE A 84 18.54 0.71 -8.43
N GLY A 85 18.18 1.91 -7.96
CA GLY A 85 18.45 2.34 -6.59
C GLY A 85 17.80 1.43 -5.55
N LEU A 86 16.52 1.06 -5.74
CA LEU A 86 15.82 0.12 -4.86
C LEU A 86 16.39 -1.30 -4.95
N GLY A 87 16.85 -1.73 -6.12
CA GLY A 87 17.51 -3.03 -6.29
C GLY A 87 18.82 -3.09 -5.52
N LEU A 88 19.65 -2.04 -5.62
CA LEU A 88 20.87 -1.92 -4.81
C LEU A 88 20.56 -1.90 -3.31
N ALA A 89 19.51 -1.19 -2.88
CA ALA A 89 19.08 -1.20 -1.49
C ALA A 89 18.64 -2.62 -1.03
N CYS A 90 17.91 -3.36 -1.86
CA CYS A 90 17.52 -4.74 -1.56
C CYS A 90 18.73 -5.67 -1.43
N LEU A 91 19.74 -5.49 -2.28
CA LEU A 91 21.01 -6.22 -2.18
C LEU A 91 21.75 -5.90 -0.88
N LEU A 92 21.88 -4.61 -0.53
CA LEU A 92 22.50 -4.18 0.72
C LEU A 92 21.75 -4.71 1.95
N MET A 93 20.42 -4.71 1.94
CA MET A 93 19.60 -5.28 3.02
C MET A 93 19.69 -6.81 3.09
N SER A 94 20.16 -7.47 2.04
CA SER A 94 20.42 -8.92 2.01
C SER A 94 21.84 -9.27 2.48
N ALA A 95 22.72 -8.27 2.67
CA ALA A 95 24.11 -8.47 3.09
C ALA A 95 24.29 -9.24 4.43
N PRO A 96 23.40 -9.11 5.44
CA PRO A 96 23.53 -9.90 6.67
C PRO A 96 23.51 -11.42 6.47
N LEU A 97 23.04 -11.93 5.32
CA LEU A 97 23.17 -13.35 4.98
C LEU A 97 24.61 -13.80 4.74
N LEU A 98 25.51 -12.87 4.45
CA LEU A 98 26.93 -13.15 4.18
C LEU A 98 27.77 -13.13 5.45
N TYR A 99 27.18 -12.78 6.60
CA TYR A 99 27.89 -12.75 7.88
C TYR A 99 28.07 -14.16 8.45
N SER A 100 29.05 -14.31 9.34
CA SER A 100 29.30 -15.59 10.01
C SER A 100 28.09 -16.01 10.85
N HIS A 101 27.58 -17.22 10.61
CA HIS A 101 26.42 -17.82 11.30
C HIS A 101 25.12 -16.99 11.21
N PRO A 102 24.54 -16.80 10.01
CA PRO A 102 23.28 -16.10 9.88
C PRO A 102 22.14 -16.97 10.44
N ASN A 103 21.27 -16.40 11.27
CA ASN A 103 20.03 -17.07 11.66
C ASN A 103 19.03 -17.01 10.48
N ILE A 104 19.06 -18.03 9.62
CA ILE A 104 18.26 -18.10 8.40
C ILE A 104 16.77 -18.06 8.71
N GLU A 105 16.31 -18.80 9.72
CA GLU A 105 14.89 -18.87 10.08
C GLU A 105 14.33 -17.50 10.47
N ALA A 106 15.09 -16.70 11.23
CA ALA A 106 14.67 -15.37 11.63
C ALA A 106 14.71 -14.33 10.49
N VAL A 107 15.56 -14.55 9.48
CA VAL A 107 15.80 -13.58 8.39
C VAL A 107 14.89 -13.87 7.18
N LEU A 108 14.58 -15.14 6.92
CA LEU A 108 13.86 -15.59 5.74
C LEU A 108 12.53 -14.86 5.51
N PRO A 109 11.64 -14.68 6.51
CA PRO A 109 10.38 -13.96 6.28
C PRO A 109 10.57 -12.50 5.85
N ARG A 110 11.63 -11.84 6.36
CA ARG A 110 11.95 -10.45 6.01
C ARG A 110 12.46 -10.35 4.59
N LEU A 111 13.30 -11.29 4.16
CA LEU A 111 13.81 -11.34 2.79
C LEU A 111 12.74 -11.70 1.76
N ILE A 112 11.87 -12.65 2.09
CA ILE A 112 10.70 -12.96 1.24
C ILE A 112 9.85 -11.69 1.07
N GLY A 113 9.56 -10.95 2.15
CA GLY A 113 8.85 -9.68 2.08
C GLY A 113 9.57 -8.64 1.21
N LEU A 114 10.87 -8.45 1.42
CA LEU A 114 11.70 -7.49 0.70
C LEU A 114 11.72 -7.76 -0.81
N TRP A 115 12.10 -8.98 -1.20
CA TRP A 115 12.22 -9.35 -2.62
C TRP A 115 10.87 -9.48 -3.32
N SER A 116 9.82 -9.94 -2.63
CA SER A 116 8.47 -9.95 -3.22
C SER A 116 7.92 -8.54 -3.42
N GLY A 117 8.19 -7.62 -2.49
CA GLY A 117 7.84 -6.20 -2.62
C GLY A 117 8.59 -5.52 -3.76
N PHE A 118 9.89 -5.80 -3.90
CA PHE A 118 10.69 -5.35 -5.03
C PHE A 118 10.18 -5.92 -6.36
N LEU A 119 9.85 -7.20 -6.39
CA LEU A 119 9.24 -7.85 -7.56
C LEU A 119 7.93 -7.18 -7.94
N LEU A 120 7.03 -6.92 -6.99
CA LEU A 120 5.79 -6.17 -7.25
C LEU A 120 6.10 -4.80 -7.87
N PHE A 121 7.08 -4.07 -7.34
CA PHE A 121 7.47 -2.77 -7.87
C PHE A 121 7.98 -2.84 -9.32
N VAL A 122 8.77 -3.87 -9.65
CA VAL A 122 9.21 -4.13 -11.03
C VAL A 122 8.01 -4.47 -11.92
N LEU A 123 7.09 -5.31 -11.45
CA LEU A 123 5.90 -5.72 -12.20
C LEU A 123 4.95 -4.54 -12.48
N LEU A 124 4.77 -3.63 -11.51
CA LEU A 124 3.96 -2.42 -11.68
C LEU A 124 4.45 -1.53 -12.85
N GLN A 125 5.74 -1.54 -13.15
CA GLN A 125 6.32 -0.79 -14.27
C GLN A 125 6.07 -1.42 -15.64
N GLN A 126 5.69 -2.71 -15.68
CA GLN A 126 5.41 -3.41 -16.94
C GLN A 126 4.05 -3.00 -17.52
N PHE A 127 3.14 -2.53 -16.67
CA PHE A 127 1.80 -2.08 -17.05
C PHE A 127 1.78 -0.60 -17.48
N GLN A 128 1.01 -0.29 -18.52
CA GLN A 128 0.76 1.10 -18.92
C GLN A 128 -0.56 1.60 -18.31
N PHE A 129 -0.49 2.06 -17.07
CA PHE A 129 -1.65 2.60 -16.38
C PHE A 129 -1.99 4.02 -16.83
N THR A 130 -3.26 4.26 -17.13
CA THR A 130 -3.81 5.62 -17.27
C THR A 130 -3.76 6.36 -15.93
N ASN A 131 -3.79 7.70 -15.96
CA ASN A 131 -3.81 8.50 -14.72
C ASN A 131 -4.99 8.16 -13.80
N LYS A 132 -6.15 7.79 -14.37
CA LYS A 132 -7.33 7.34 -13.61
C LYS A 132 -7.05 6.01 -12.89
N GLN A 133 -6.37 5.08 -13.54
CA GLN A 133 -6.01 3.78 -12.95
C GLN A 133 -4.96 3.95 -11.84
N LYS A 134 -3.96 4.83 -12.03
CA LYS A 134 -2.99 5.17 -10.97
C LYS A 134 -3.69 5.75 -9.74
N GLN A 135 -4.63 6.68 -9.94
CA GLN A 135 -5.44 7.23 -8.83
C GLN A 135 -6.28 6.16 -8.15
N ARG A 136 -6.88 5.22 -8.90
CA ARG A 136 -7.62 4.09 -8.33
C ARG A 136 -6.76 3.20 -7.45
N LEU A 137 -5.53 2.87 -7.86
CA LEU A 137 -4.60 2.09 -7.03
C LEU A 137 -4.28 2.79 -5.71
N LEU A 138 -4.06 4.11 -5.73
CA LEU A 138 -3.85 4.89 -4.50
C LEU A 138 -5.10 4.93 -3.62
N TRP A 139 -6.29 5.01 -4.23
CA TRP A 139 -7.56 4.91 -3.51
C TRP A 139 -7.75 3.57 -2.81
N LEU A 140 -7.29 2.46 -3.39
CA LEU A 140 -7.33 1.16 -2.70
C LEU A 140 -6.58 1.19 -1.37
N VAL A 141 -5.40 1.83 -1.33
CA VAL A 141 -4.61 1.96 -0.10
C VAL A 141 -5.33 2.84 0.93
N VAL A 142 -5.92 3.95 0.48
CA VAL A 142 -6.70 4.86 1.35
C VAL A 142 -7.91 4.13 1.94
N LEU A 143 -8.69 3.42 1.12
CA LEU A 143 -9.85 2.65 1.60
C LEU A 143 -9.42 1.52 2.55
N ALA A 144 -8.33 0.82 2.24
CA ALA A 144 -7.77 -0.21 3.11
C ALA A 144 -7.38 0.37 4.48
N ALA A 145 -6.72 1.53 4.52
CA ALA A 145 -6.38 2.24 5.75
C ALA A 145 -7.64 2.68 6.52
N CYS A 146 -8.71 3.05 5.82
CA CYS A 146 -10.02 3.37 6.40
C CYS A 146 -10.60 2.17 7.15
N ILE A 147 -10.63 1.01 6.51
CA ILE A 147 -11.14 -0.23 7.12
C ILE A 147 -10.25 -0.63 8.31
N GLN A 148 -8.93 -0.49 8.20
CA GLN A 148 -8.02 -0.76 9.31
C GLN A 148 -8.22 0.21 10.48
N ALA A 149 -8.47 1.49 10.21
CA ALA A 149 -8.80 2.45 11.25
C ALA A 149 -10.12 2.08 11.95
N LEU A 150 -11.13 1.63 11.20
CA LEU A 150 -12.38 1.12 11.79
C LEU A 150 -12.12 -0.09 12.70
N PHE A 151 -11.29 -1.05 12.27
CA PHE A 151 -10.85 -2.15 13.14
C PHE A 151 -10.14 -1.64 14.40
N GLY A 152 -9.27 -0.64 14.26
CA GLY A 152 -8.56 -0.05 15.39
C GLY A 152 -9.51 0.60 16.39
N TYR A 153 -10.54 1.30 15.94
CA TYR A 153 -11.56 1.87 16.82
C TYR A 153 -12.43 0.82 17.49
N ILE A 154 -12.82 -0.24 16.76
CA ILE A 154 -13.54 -1.38 17.34
C ILE A 154 -12.69 -2.03 18.43
N GLN A 155 -11.39 -2.23 18.17
CA GLN A 155 -10.46 -2.78 19.16
C GLN A 155 -10.34 -1.91 20.40
N TYR A 156 -10.19 -0.60 20.20
CA TYR A 156 -9.95 0.33 21.29
C TYR A 156 -11.18 0.60 22.17
N PHE A 157 -12.38 0.66 21.58
CA PHE A 157 -13.59 1.06 22.30
C PHE A 157 -14.57 -0.08 22.59
N LEU A 158 -14.66 -1.12 21.75
CA LEU A 158 -15.73 -2.12 21.82
C LEU A 158 -15.28 -3.48 22.37
N LEU A 159 -14.00 -3.83 22.26
CA LEU A 159 -13.52 -5.15 22.71
C LEU A 159 -13.30 -5.19 24.21
N SER A 160 -13.82 -6.25 24.84
CA SER A 160 -13.58 -6.61 26.24
C SER A 160 -12.48 -7.67 26.38
N THR A 161 -12.05 -7.93 27.61
CA THR A 161 -10.88 -8.78 27.94
C THR A 161 -10.97 -10.19 27.36
N ASN A 162 -12.17 -10.73 27.15
CA ASN A 162 -12.39 -12.06 26.56
C ASN A 162 -12.92 -11.95 25.13
N ASN A 163 -12.14 -11.34 24.24
CA ASN A 163 -12.54 -11.13 22.84
C ASN A 163 -12.05 -12.27 21.92
N PRO A 164 -12.82 -12.59 20.87
CA PRO A 164 -12.46 -13.63 19.90
C PRO A 164 -11.24 -13.27 19.01
N LEU A 165 -10.77 -12.02 19.06
CA LEU A 165 -9.65 -11.52 18.24
C LEU A 165 -8.29 -11.64 18.94
N GLY A 166 -8.24 -12.11 20.20
CA GLY A 166 -7.02 -12.18 20.99
C GLY A 166 -6.38 -10.82 21.30
N TYR A 167 -7.16 -9.74 21.25
CA TYR A 167 -6.72 -8.38 21.50
C TYR A 167 -6.42 -8.16 22.99
N ASP A 168 -5.24 -7.64 23.29
CA ASP A 168 -4.83 -7.27 24.64
C ASP A 168 -5.42 -5.91 25.05
N VAL A 169 -6.51 -5.98 25.82
CA VAL A 169 -7.22 -4.81 26.35
C VAL A 169 -6.43 -4.12 27.48
N VAL A 170 -5.45 -4.79 28.09
CA VAL A 170 -4.66 -4.20 29.20
C VAL A 170 -3.61 -3.23 28.67
N SER A 171 -2.86 -3.61 27.63
CA SER A 171 -1.95 -2.67 26.95
C SER A 171 -2.70 -1.67 26.06
N ASN A 172 -3.90 -2.03 25.61
CA ASN A 172 -4.86 -1.23 24.85
C ASN A 172 -4.26 -0.48 23.63
N ARG A 173 -3.42 -1.17 22.86
CA ARG A 173 -2.81 -0.63 21.63
C ARG A 173 -3.46 -1.25 20.38
N PRO A 174 -4.38 -0.55 19.69
CA PRO A 174 -5.17 -1.12 18.61
C PRO A 174 -4.32 -1.39 17.37
N TYR A 175 -4.00 -2.65 17.10
CA TYR A 175 -3.09 -3.05 16.02
C TYR A 175 -3.81 -3.38 14.69
N GLY A 176 -5.12 -3.17 14.60
CA GLY A 176 -5.94 -3.55 13.45
C GLY A 176 -5.84 -5.05 13.17
N ILE A 177 -5.70 -5.43 11.89
CA ILE A 177 -5.40 -6.82 11.52
C ILE A 177 -3.93 -7.20 11.72
N PHE A 178 -3.04 -6.20 11.77
CA PHE A 178 -1.60 -6.42 11.58
C PHE A 178 -0.91 -7.08 12.77
N GLN A 179 -1.58 -7.17 13.92
CA GLN A 179 -1.04 -7.69 15.19
C GLN A 179 0.25 -7.00 15.68
N GLN A 180 0.65 -5.91 15.02
CA GLN A 180 1.83 -5.14 15.34
C GLN A 180 1.51 -3.63 15.27
N PRO A 181 1.59 -2.90 16.40
CA PRO A 181 1.27 -1.47 16.45
C PRO A 181 2.07 -0.62 15.46
N ASN A 182 3.35 -0.95 15.24
CA ASN A 182 4.21 -0.19 14.32
C ASN A 182 3.79 -0.33 12.85
N VAL A 183 3.36 -1.53 12.44
CA VAL A 183 2.88 -1.79 11.07
C VAL A 183 1.58 -1.03 10.86
N MET A 184 0.64 -1.15 11.80
CA MET A 184 -0.62 -0.40 11.79
C MET A 184 -0.38 1.11 11.69
N ALA A 185 0.46 1.68 12.56
CA ALA A 185 0.71 3.11 12.59
C ALA A 185 1.36 3.63 11.28
N SER A 186 2.31 2.88 10.71
CA SER A 186 2.94 3.24 9.43
C SER A 186 1.99 3.14 8.23
N PHE A 187 1.09 2.13 8.24
CA PHE A 187 0.07 1.96 7.21
C PHE A 187 -0.98 3.07 7.26
N LEU A 188 -1.44 3.41 8.46
CA LEU A 188 -2.29 4.55 8.75
C LEU A 188 -1.65 5.87 8.29
N ALA A 189 -0.40 6.13 8.66
CA ALA A 189 0.34 7.31 8.19
C ALA A 189 0.41 7.39 6.66
N THR A 190 0.57 6.25 5.98
CA THR A 190 0.54 6.18 4.51
C THR A 190 -0.83 6.57 3.95
N GLY A 191 -1.91 6.04 4.52
CA GLY A 191 -3.29 6.42 4.15
C GLY A 191 -3.56 7.91 4.36
N PHE A 192 -3.08 8.47 5.47
CA PHE A 192 -3.14 9.89 5.77
C PHE A 192 -2.42 10.73 4.71
N VAL A 193 -1.18 10.40 4.35
CA VAL A 193 -0.42 11.11 3.32
C VAL A 193 -1.11 11.01 1.95
N LEU A 194 -1.58 9.82 1.58
CA LEU A 194 -2.28 9.61 0.32
C LEU A 194 -3.60 10.40 0.24
N SER A 195 -4.27 10.62 1.37
CA SER A 195 -5.49 11.44 1.40
C SER A 195 -5.25 12.87 0.89
N GLY A 196 -4.17 13.51 1.39
CA GLY A 196 -3.77 14.85 0.97
C GLY A 196 -3.27 14.88 -0.48
N TYR A 197 -2.48 13.89 -0.89
CA TYR A 197 -2.01 13.79 -2.27
C TYR A 197 -3.15 13.64 -3.28
N LEU A 198 -4.12 12.76 -3.01
CA LEU A 198 -5.29 12.56 -3.89
C LEU A 198 -6.17 13.80 -3.96
N LEU A 199 -6.32 14.53 -2.85
CA LEU A 199 -7.09 15.77 -2.80
C LEU A 199 -6.50 16.86 -3.72
N ALA A 200 -5.16 16.95 -3.78
CA ALA A 200 -4.47 17.86 -4.70
C ALA A 200 -4.59 17.44 -6.18
N ARG A 201 -4.75 16.14 -6.46
CA ARG A 201 -4.82 15.59 -7.83
C ARG A 201 -6.24 15.47 -8.40
N GLN A 202 -7.27 15.85 -7.65
CA GLN A 202 -8.64 15.87 -8.15
C GLN A 202 -8.85 17.01 -9.16
N LYS A 203 -8.99 16.63 -10.44
CA LYS A 203 -9.07 17.53 -11.59
C LYS A 203 -10.29 18.45 -11.60
N HIS A 204 -11.40 18.04 -11.00
CA HIS A 204 -12.61 18.85 -11.04
C HIS A 204 -12.60 19.86 -9.89
N LYS A 205 -12.53 21.14 -10.25
CA LYS A 205 -12.58 22.29 -9.33
C LYS A 205 -13.95 22.40 -8.64
N TYR A 206 -14.99 21.86 -9.26
CA TYR A 206 -16.39 21.87 -8.84
C TYR A 206 -17.07 20.59 -9.37
N ASN A 207 -16.99 19.48 -8.66
CA ASN A 207 -17.87 18.34 -9.00
C ASN A 207 -18.33 17.60 -7.76
N TRP A 208 -19.60 17.20 -7.81
CA TRP A 208 -20.48 16.83 -6.71
C TRP A 208 -20.32 15.39 -6.20
N HIS A 209 -19.18 14.73 -6.46
CA HIS A 209 -18.84 13.49 -5.75
C HIS A 209 -18.35 13.84 -4.34
N ILE A 210 -19.27 14.39 -3.55
CA ILE A 210 -19.07 14.77 -2.15
C ILE A 210 -18.55 13.56 -1.37
N SER A 211 -18.98 12.35 -1.70
CA SER A 211 -18.49 11.10 -1.09
C SER A 211 -16.96 10.99 -1.11
N ASP A 212 -16.35 11.13 -2.28
CA ASP A 212 -14.93 10.87 -2.47
C ASP A 212 -14.10 11.97 -1.80
N VAL A 213 -14.51 13.23 -1.95
CA VAL A 213 -13.81 14.36 -1.33
C VAL A 213 -13.95 14.31 0.19
N SER A 214 -15.13 13.97 0.71
CA SER A 214 -15.40 13.89 2.14
C SER A 214 -14.55 12.81 2.81
N ILE A 215 -14.40 11.63 2.20
CA ILE A 215 -13.52 10.58 2.74
C ILE A 215 -12.08 11.09 2.90
N LEU A 216 -11.57 11.87 1.94
CA LEU A 216 -10.21 12.42 2.00
C LEU A 216 -10.02 13.45 3.12
N TYR A 217 -11.04 14.22 3.47
CA TYR A 217 -10.99 15.13 4.64
C TYR A 217 -11.21 14.41 5.96
N LEU A 218 -11.96 13.31 5.94
CA LEU A 218 -12.25 12.51 7.12
C LEU A 218 -11.02 11.68 7.54
N MET A 219 -10.16 11.32 6.58
CA MET A 219 -8.94 10.55 6.81
C MET A 219 -8.05 11.09 7.93
N PRO A 220 -7.60 12.35 7.92
CA PRO A 220 -6.82 12.91 9.03
C PRO A 220 -7.53 12.79 10.39
N VAL A 221 -8.84 13.02 10.44
CA VAL A 221 -9.63 13.01 11.68
C VAL A 221 -9.77 11.59 12.25
N ILE A 222 -9.90 10.58 11.38
CA ILE A 222 -10.02 9.18 11.77
C ILE A 222 -8.66 8.56 12.10
N VAL A 223 -7.61 8.95 11.38
CA VAL A 223 -6.35 8.21 11.41
C VAL A 223 -5.38 8.75 12.44
N LEU A 224 -5.28 10.08 12.60
CA LEU A 224 -4.30 10.69 13.48
C LEU A 224 -4.54 10.38 14.98
N PRO A 225 -5.78 10.37 15.50
CA PRO A 225 -6.00 9.99 16.90
C PRO A 225 -5.56 8.55 17.19
N LEU A 226 -5.79 7.62 16.25
CA LEU A 226 -5.31 6.24 16.38
C LEU A 226 -3.78 6.17 16.36
N ILE A 227 -3.10 6.97 15.54
CA ILE A 227 -1.63 7.03 15.54
C ILE A 227 -1.08 7.52 16.89
N VAL A 228 -1.78 8.45 17.56
CA VAL A 228 -1.44 8.91 18.91
C VAL A 228 -1.61 7.77 19.92
N VAL A 229 -2.77 7.09 19.91
CA VAL A 229 -3.08 5.96 20.81
C VAL A 229 -2.11 4.78 20.61
N LEU A 230 -1.74 4.49 19.37
CA LEU A 230 -0.77 3.45 19.01
C LEU A 230 0.62 3.68 19.64
N ALA A 231 0.94 4.91 20.05
CA ALA A 231 2.20 5.32 20.67
C ALA A 231 3.45 4.85 19.90
N SER A 232 3.34 4.78 18.57
CA SER A 232 4.39 4.26 17.70
C SER A 232 5.27 5.39 17.16
N ARG A 233 6.58 5.34 17.50
CA ARG A 233 7.58 6.31 17.01
C ARG A 233 7.62 6.38 15.48
N THR A 234 7.51 5.22 14.81
CA THR A 234 7.52 5.15 13.34
C THR A 234 6.26 5.78 12.75
N GLY A 235 5.11 5.59 13.38
CA GLY A 235 3.86 6.26 13.00
C GLY A 235 3.94 7.77 13.13
N TRP A 236 4.46 8.26 14.26
CA TRP A 236 4.58 9.70 14.53
C TRP A 236 5.54 10.36 13.54
N ILE A 237 6.75 9.82 13.39
CA ILE A 237 7.74 10.34 12.43
C ILE A 237 7.18 10.31 11.01
N GLY A 238 6.52 9.21 10.62
CA GLY A 238 5.91 9.07 9.29
C GLY A 238 4.79 10.10 9.03
N ALA A 239 3.86 10.26 9.97
CA ALA A 239 2.75 11.20 9.85
C ALA A 239 3.23 12.66 9.87
N THR A 240 4.14 13.02 10.78
CA THR A 240 4.69 14.38 10.89
C THR A 240 5.51 14.74 9.65
N THR A 241 6.42 13.87 9.22
CA THR A 241 7.23 14.10 8.00
C THR A 241 6.32 14.19 6.77
N GLY A 242 5.35 13.28 6.66
CA GLY A 242 4.36 13.30 5.59
C GLY A 242 3.55 14.60 5.55
N PHE A 243 3.09 15.09 6.72
CA PHE A 243 2.39 16.37 6.84
C PHE A 243 3.26 17.54 6.39
N VAL A 244 4.48 17.66 6.92
CA VAL A 244 5.42 18.75 6.59
C VAL A 244 5.71 18.81 5.09
N LEU A 245 5.89 17.66 4.44
CA LEU A 245 6.15 17.59 3.00
C LEU A 245 4.89 17.86 2.15
N LEU A 246 3.71 17.46 2.64
CA LEU A 246 2.45 17.64 1.91
C LEU A 246 1.89 19.04 1.96
N VAL A 247 2.04 19.76 3.07
CA VAL A 247 1.55 21.15 3.23
C VAL A 247 1.99 22.07 2.07
N PRO A 248 3.29 22.19 1.71
CA PRO A 248 3.70 23.03 0.59
C PRO A 248 3.21 22.49 -0.75
N TYR A 249 3.13 21.17 -0.91
CA TYR A 249 2.59 20.54 -2.12
C TYR A 249 1.10 20.88 -2.33
N LEU A 250 0.28 20.76 -1.28
CA LEU A 250 -1.14 21.12 -1.27
C LEU A 250 -1.35 22.61 -1.51
N TYR A 251 -0.51 23.47 -0.91
CA TYR A 251 -0.57 24.91 -1.13
C TYR A 251 -0.35 25.26 -2.61
N ARG A 252 0.61 24.60 -3.27
CA ARG A 252 0.95 24.87 -4.68
C ARG A 252 -0.03 24.24 -5.68
N HIS A 253 -0.54 23.05 -5.39
CA HIS A 253 -1.28 22.24 -6.37
C HIS A 253 -2.78 22.08 -6.08
N SER A 254 -3.31 22.67 -4.99
CA SER A 254 -4.72 22.56 -4.61
C SER A 254 -5.38 23.93 -4.46
N THR A 255 -6.71 23.95 -4.32
CA THR A 255 -7.46 25.19 -4.06
C THR A 255 -7.27 25.63 -2.60
N ARG A 256 -7.35 26.94 -2.34
CA ARG A 256 -7.24 27.48 -0.96
C ARG A 256 -8.23 26.84 0.02
N LYS A 257 -9.45 26.49 -0.44
CA LYS A 257 -10.45 25.78 0.35
C LYS A 257 -9.98 24.37 0.74
N ARG A 258 -9.44 23.60 -0.22
CA ARG A 258 -8.92 22.25 0.02
C ARG A 258 -7.71 22.23 0.93
N PHE A 259 -6.79 23.16 0.71
CA PHE A 259 -5.63 23.35 1.57
C PHE A 259 -6.05 23.63 3.03
N ARG A 260 -6.91 24.63 3.25
CA ARG A 260 -7.41 24.97 4.60
C ARG A 260 -8.19 23.82 5.23
N GLY A 261 -9.08 23.18 4.47
CA GLY A 261 -9.89 22.07 4.99
C GLY A 261 -9.05 20.89 5.44
N TRP A 262 -8.10 20.45 4.63
CA TRP A 262 -7.25 19.29 4.97
C TRP A 262 -6.26 19.60 6.09
N THR A 263 -5.69 20.80 6.11
CA THR A 263 -4.80 21.23 7.21
C THR A 263 -5.53 21.37 8.53
N LEU A 264 -6.74 21.96 8.54
CA LEU A 264 -7.58 22.02 9.73
C LEU A 264 -7.98 20.61 10.20
N ALA A 265 -8.39 19.72 9.29
CA ALA A 265 -8.70 18.34 9.63
C ALA A 265 -7.49 17.60 10.25
N ALA A 266 -6.29 17.83 9.73
CA ALA A 266 -5.07 17.27 10.29
C ALA A 266 -4.78 17.82 11.69
N LEU A 267 -4.88 19.14 11.90
CA LEU A 267 -4.68 19.76 13.21
C LEU A 267 -5.71 19.29 14.24
N LEU A 268 -6.96 19.05 13.83
CA LEU A 268 -7.99 18.48 14.68
C LEU A 268 -7.69 17.04 15.06
N GLY A 269 -7.19 16.22 14.13
CA GLY A 269 -6.87 14.81 14.40
C GLY A 269 -5.64 14.60 15.32
N TRP A 270 -4.81 15.62 15.52
CA TRP A 270 -3.69 15.55 16.48
C TRP A 270 -4.10 15.87 17.93
N ARG A 271 -5.29 16.39 18.14
CA ARG A 271 -5.84 16.68 19.47
C ARG A 271 -6.54 15.46 20.04
#